data_AF-A0A258ZJN5-F1
#
_entry.id   AF-A0A258ZJN5-F1
#
_cell.length_a   1.000
_cell.length_b   1.000
_cell.length_c   1.000
_cell.angle_alpha   90.00
_cell.angle_beta   90.00
_cell.angle_gamma   90.00
#
_symmetry.space_group_name_H-M   'P 1'
#
loop_
_entity.id
_entity.type
_entity.pdbx_description
1 polymer ?
#
loop_
_entity_poly.entity_id
_entity_poly.type
_entity_poly.pdbx_seq_one_letter_code
_entity_poly.pdbx_strand_id
1 'polypeptide(L)'
;MTPPFVPIERLRHFSADGQVYRAFNHLIAASMGRLLLVPLHLVSGPWHLSTGKPAVIHGCPVPWEEVHAVLDYPVNLLVDGLEIEIAFSHLFDLNIFWPVTYVHEWTADHISPMVKGEEKVIRLVHQSGLRYAVVPE
;
A
#
# COMPACT_ATOMS: atom_id res chain seq x y z
N MET A 1 -7.57 -0.71 -22.69
CA MET A 1 -7.61 0.12 -21.47
C MET A 1 -6.17 0.39 -21.07
N THR A 2 -5.77 1.65 -20.91
CA THR A 2 -4.42 2.00 -20.46
C THR A 2 -4.27 1.50 -19.03
N PRO A 3 -3.25 0.67 -18.72
CA PRO A 3 -3.02 0.23 -17.38
C PRO A 3 -2.74 1.47 -16.56
N PRO A 4 -3.26 1.52 -15.35
CA PRO A 4 -3.45 2.82 -14.80
C PRO A 4 -2.43 3.11 -13.72
N PHE A 5 -1.74 4.23 -13.90
CA PHE A 5 -0.54 4.50 -13.15
C PHE A 5 -0.82 5.34 -11.91
N VAL A 6 -0.19 4.95 -10.79
CA VAL A 6 -0.16 5.67 -9.53
C VAL A 6 0.98 6.70 -9.56
N PRO A 7 0.69 8.01 -9.48
CA PRO A 7 1.73 9.02 -9.45
C PRO A 7 2.55 8.95 -8.15
N ILE A 8 3.88 9.05 -8.24
CA ILE A 8 4.79 9.10 -7.07
C ILE A 8 4.33 10.18 -6.07
N GLU A 9 3.88 11.33 -6.55
CA GLU A 9 3.43 12.42 -5.69
C GLU A 9 2.23 12.03 -4.81
N ARG A 10 1.33 11.16 -5.27
CA ARG A 10 0.22 10.66 -4.44
C ARG A 10 0.73 9.80 -3.29
N LEU A 11 1.75 8.98 -3.54
CA LEU A 11 2.40 8.17 -2.51
C LEU A 11 3.08 9.03 -1.45
N ARG A 12 3.62 10.19 -1.84
CA ARG A 12 4.20 11.16 -0.89
C ARG A 12 3.16 11.77 0.05
N HIS A 13 1.95 12.02 -0.43
CA HIS A 13 0.84 12.49 0.42
C HIS A 13 0.36 11.43 1.41
N PHE A 14 0.51 10.15 1.07
CA PHE A 14 0.23 9.05 2.00
C PHE A 14 1.28 8.93 3.09
N SER A 15 2.56 9.10 2.75
CA SER A 15 3.66 8.84 3.69
C SER A 15 3.71 9.87 4.81
N ALA A 16 3.85 9.42 6.06
CA ALA A 16 3.92 10.29 7.22
C ALA A 16 5.12 11.25 7.19
N ASP A 17 6.23 10.85 6.54
CA ASP A 17 7.45 11.64 6.37
C ASP A 17 7.56 12.35 5.00
N GLY A 18 6.53 12.21 4.15
CA GLY A 18 6.52 12.73 2.78
C GLY A 18 7.51 12.05 1.82
N GLN A 19 8.15 10.96 2.25
CA GLN A 19 9.09 10.18 1.45
C GLN A 19 8.42 8.96 0.85
N VAL A 20 8.98 8.47 -0.26
CA VAL A 20 8.56 7.21 -0.88
C VAL A 20 9.78 6.35 -1.02
N TYR A 21 9.66 5.10 -0.59
CA TYR A 21 10.77 4.17 -0.54
C TYR A 21 10.64 3.14 -1.66
N ARG A 22 11.76 2.58 -2.09
CA ARG A 22 11.81 1.53 -3.11
C ARG A 22 12.53 0.31 -2.54
N ALA A 23 11.79 -0.79 -2.39
CA ALA A 23 12.29 -2.11 -2.06
C ALA A 23 11.34 -3.19 -2.61
N PHE A 24 11.81 -4.44 -2.68
CA PHE A 24 10.99 -5.60 -3.08
C PHE A 24 10.22 -5.45 -4.40
N ASN A 25 10.74 -4.69 -5.37
CA ASN A 25 10.06 -4.36 -6.63
C ASN A 25 8.75 -3.56 -6.48
N HIS A 26 8.61 -2.83 -5.37
CA HIS A 26 7.49 -1.93 -5.08
C HIS A 26 8.01 -0.54 -4.70
N LEU A 27 7.16 0.47 -4.88
CA LEU A 27 7.20 1.67 -4.07
C LEU A 27 6.41 1.46 -2.79
N ILE A 28 6.99 1.89 -1.69
CA ILE A 28 6.48 1.70 -0.34
C ILE A 28 6.28 3.09 0.26
N ALA A 29 5.06 3.35 0.72
CA ALA A 29 4.72 4.52 1.50
C ALA A 29 4.08 4.03 2.80
N ALA A 30 4.41 4.66 3.93
CA ALA A 30 3.97 4.24 5.25
C ALA A 30 3.43 5.43 6.05
N SER A 31 2.36 5.21 6.80
CA SER A 31 1.89 6.12 7.84
C SER A 31 1.50 5.33 9.09
N MET A 32 1.12 6.01 10.17
CA MET A 32 0.75 5.30 11.41
C MET A 32 -0.37 4.28 11.14
N GLY A 33 -0.11 3.02 11.52
CA GLY A 33 -1.02 1.90 11.35
C GLY A 33 -1.33 1.52 9.91
N ARG A 34 -0.64 2.09 8.90
CA ARG A 34 -1.00 1.90 7.49
C ARG A 34 0.22 1.77 6.59
N LEU A 35 0.18 0.83 5.67
CA LEU A 35 1.27 0.53 4.75
C LEU A 35 0.73 0.30 3.34
N LEU A 36 1.31 0.99 2.35
CA LEU A 36 0.92 0.89 0.94
C LEU A 36 2.11 0.45 0.09
N LEU A 37 1.92 -0.63 -0.67
CA LEU A 37 2.91 -1.15 -1.63
C LEU A 37 2.32 -1.06 -3.03
N VAL A 38 3.02 -0.36 -3.92
CA VAL A 38 2.65 -0.21 -5.33
C VAL A 38 3.72 -0.85 -6.22
N PRO A 39 3.38 -1.87 -7.03
CA PRO A 39 4.32 -2.46 -7.98
C PRO A 39 4.93 -1.40 -8.90
N LEU A 40 6.25 -1.48 -9.16
CA LEU A 40 6.94 -0.45 -9.96
C LEU A 40 6.36 -0.27 -11.37
N HIS A 41 5.78 -1.32 -11.96
CA HIS A 41 5.16 -1.27 -13.28
C HIS A 41 3.84 -0.49 -13.31
N LEU A 42 3.27 -0.16 -12.15
CA LEU A 42 2.07 0.66 -11.99
C LEU A 42 2.38 2.09 -11.56
N VAL A 43 3.65 2.50 -11.54
CA VAL A 43 4.03 3.84 -11.06
C VAL A 43 4.22 4.80 -12.22
N SER A 44 3.79 6.06 -12.06
CA SER A 44 4.08 7.17 -12.97
C SER A 44 4.74 8.35 -12.28
N GLY A 45 5.40 9.20 -13.08
CA GLY A 45 6.02 10.43 -12.63
C GLY A 45 7.55 10.38 -12.69
N PRO A 46 8.19 11.51 -12.34
CA PRO A 46 9.63 11.64 -12.44
C PRO A 46 10.33 10.92 -11.29
N TRP A 47 11.36 10.13 -11.60
CA TRP A 47 12.22 9.46 -10.60
C TRP A 47 13.19 10.41 -9.89
N HIS A 48 13.24 11.67 -10.34
CA HIS A 48 14.07 12.74 -9.76
C HIS A 48 13.22 14.00 -9.61
N LEU A 49 13.41 14.73 -8.52
CA LEU A 49 12.80 16.03 -8.28
C LEU A 49 13.47 17.11 -9.14
N SER A 50 12.82 18.26 -9.31
CA SER A 50 13.39 19.43 -10.02
C SER A 50 14.70 19.92 -9.41
N THR A 51 14.95 19.61 -8.14
CA THR A 51 16.19 19.89 -7.42
C THR A 51 17.34 18.92 -7.75
N GLY A 52 17.12 17.95 -8.64
CA GLY A 52 18.08 16.88 -8.99
C GLY A 52 18.21 15.76 -7.95
N LYS A 53 17.44 15.78 -6.86
CA LYS A 53 17.43 14.73 -5.84
C LYS A 53 16.54 13.56 -6.28
N PRO A 54 16.84 12.30 -5.90
CA PRO A 54 15.94 11.17 -6.13
C PRO A 54 14.55 11.46 -5.55
N ALA A 55 13.50 11.16 -6.31
CA ALA A 55 12.12 11.26 -5.86
C ALA A 55 11.71 10.07 -4.97
N VAL A 56 12.54 9.01 -4.94
CA VAL A 56 12.36 7.81 -4.14
C VAL A 56 13.65 7.46 -3.41
N ILE A 57 13.54 6.93 -2.19
CA ILE A 57 14.64 6.49 -1.35
C ILE A 57 14.83 4.98 -1.53
N HIS A 58 16.07 4.52 -1.71
CA HIS A 58 16.35 3.08 -1.66
C HIS A 58 16.34 2.59 -0.22
N GLY A 59 15.45 1.65 0.09
CA GLY A 59 15.28 1.14 1.45
C GLY A 59 13.82 0.84 1.77
N CYS A 60 13.54 0.67 3.06
CA CYS A 60 12.21 0.34 3.57
C CYS A 60 11.88 1.25 4.77
N PRO A 61 10.68 1.86 4.83
CA PRO A 61 10.29 2.76 5.93
C PRO A 61 9.89 2.02 7.20
N VAL A 62 9.73 0.70 7.11
CA VAL A 62 9.26 -0.19 8.17
C VAL A 62 10.18 -1.41 8.26
N PRO A 63 10.14 -2.19 9.36
CA PRO A 63 10.80 -3.49 9.43
C PRO A 63 10.40 -4.40 8.25
N TRP A 64 11.36 -5.16 7.74
CA TRP A 64 11.14 -5.97 6.51
C TRP A 64 10.08 -7.04 6.72
N GLU A 65 9.97 -7.57 7.94
CA GLU A 65 8.97 -8.55 8.35
C GLU A 65 7.55 -8.06 8.09
N GLU A 66 7.30 -6.76 8.27
CA GLU A 66 6.00 -6.15 8.01
C GLU A 66 5.68 -6.16 6.51
N VAL A 67 6.65 -5.79 5.68
CA VAL A 67 6.50 -5.82 4.23
C VAL A 67 6.31 -7.25 3.73
N HIS A 68 7.05 -8.20 4.29
CA HIS A 68 6.89 -9.62 3.97
C HIS A 68 5.50 -10.13 4.34
N ALA A 69 4.98 -9.80 5.52
CA ALA A 69 3.60 -10.16 5.90
C ALA A 69 2.57 -9.57 4.91
N VAL A 70 2.81 -8.37 4.38
CA VAL A 70 1.95 -7.78 3.35
C VAL A 70 2.12 -8.41 1.95
N LEU A 71 3.31 -8.92 1.62
CA LEU A 71 3.60 -9.55 0.34
C LEU A 71 3.23 -11.05 0.28
N ASP A 72 3.31 -11.77 1.40
CA ASP A 72 3.19 -13.24 1.46
C ASP A 72 1.77 -13.73 1.15
N TYR A 73 1.63 -14.65 0.18
CA TYR A 73 0.35 -15.21 -0.26
C TYR A 73 0.33 -16.72 0.06
N PRO A 74 -0.73 -17.27 0.72
CA PRO A 74 -2.07 -17.29 0.12
C PRO A 74 -3.20 -16.70 0.98
N VAL A 75 -4.14 -16.05 0.28
CA VAL A 75 -5.38 -15.45 0.80
C VAL A 75 -6.50 -16.48 0.82
N ASN A 76 -7.00 -16.78 2.02
CA ASN A 76 -8.40 -17.16 2.26
C ASN A 76 -8.66 -17.27 3.77
N LEU A 77 -9.04 -16.15 4.39
CA LEU A 77 -9.75 -16.14 5.65
C LEU A 77 -10.82 -15.05 5.56
N LEU A 78 -12.06 -15.41 5.90
CA LEU A 78 -13.23 -14.53 5.90
C LEU A 78 -12.95 -13.31 6.76
N VAL A 79 -12.88 -12.12 6.15
CA VAL A 79 -12.87 -10.82 6.85
C VAL A 79 -14.32 -10.33 6.94
N ASP A 80 -14.69 -9.70 8.06
CA ASP A 80 -16.02 -9.10 8.22
C ASP A 80 -16.24 -7.99 7.17
N GLY A 81 -17.45 -7.91 6.60
CA GLY A 81 -17.78 -6.92 5.57
C GLY A 81 -17.60 -5.47 6.05
N LEU A 82 -17.85 -5.19 7.34
CA LEU A 82 -17.67 -3.86 7.91
C LEU A 82 -16.19 -3.43 7.98
N GLU A 83 -15.30 -4.35 8.35
CA GLU A 83 -13.86 -4.12 8.40
C GLU A 83 -13.29 -3.83 7.00
N ILE A 84 -13.83 -4.52 5.99
CA ILE A 84 -13.52 -4.26 4.58
C ILE A 84 -13.96 -2.85 4.17
N GLU A 85 -15.17 -2.43 4.53
CA GLU A 85 -15.67 -1.08 4.22
C GLU A 85 -14.80 0.03 4.82
N ILE A 86 -14.34 -0.13 6.07
CA ILE A 86 -13.43 0.81 6.74
C ILE A 86 -12.05 0.82 6.05
N ALA A 87 -11.50 -0.35 5.71
CA ALA A 87 -10.23 -0.41 5.01
C ALA A 87 -10.31 0.26 3.62
N PHE A 88 -11.45 0.14 2.94
CA PHE A 88 -11.70 0.84 1.68
C PHE A 88 -11.89 2.35 1.86
N SER A 89 -12.58 2.82 2.91
CA SER A 89 -12.73 4.26 3.15
C SER A 89 -11.37 4.95 3.31
N HIS A 90 -10.44 4.30 4.02
CA HIS A 90 -9.06 4.81 4.13
C HIS A 90 -8.35 4.86 2.78
N LEU A 91 -8.56 3.89 1.90
CA LEU A 91 -8.03 3.97 0.55
C LEU A 91 -8.65 5.14 -0.23
N PHE A 92 -9.96 5.37 -0.10
CA PHE A 92 -10.69 6.39 -0.88
C PHE A 92 -10.16 7.80 -0.57
N ASP A 93 -9.87 8.08 0.70
CA ASP A 93 -9.30 9.36 1.15
C ASP A 93 -7.94 9.67 0.52
N LEU A 94 -7.20 8.64 0.10
CA LEU A 94 -5.86 8.80 -0.46
C LEU A 94 -5.87 9.22 -1.94
N ASN A 95 -7.05 9.25 -2.58
CA ASN A 95 -7.23 9.66 -3.97
C ASN A 95 -6.23 8.99 -4.95
N ILE A 96 -5.89 7.74 -4.65
CA ILE A 96 -5.07 6.84 -5.50
C ILE A 96 -5.96 6.16 -6.56
N PHE A 97 -7.24 6.52 -6.58
CA PHE A 97 -8.36 5.80 -7.19
C PHE A 97 -8.63 6.06 -8.65
N TRP A 98 -7.82 6.86 -9.34
CA TRP A 98 -8.06 7.03 -10.77
C TRP A 98 -7.67 5.80 -11.60
N PRO A 99 -7.48 4.64 -10.96
CA PRO A 99 -8.01 3.48 -11.68
C PRO A 99 -8.47 2.23 -10.99
N VAL A 100 -8.33 2.12 -9.68
CA VAL A 100 -8.65 0.86 -9.02
C VAL A 100 -10.12 0.89 -8.61
N THR A 101 -11.00 1.02 -9.60
CA THR A 101 -12.42 1.39 -9.42
C THR A 101 -13.33 0.24 -9.06
N TYR A 102 -12.81 -0.99 -8.94
CA TYR A 102 -13.63 -2.17 -8.78
C TYR A 102 -13.29 -2.90 -7.49
N VAL A 103 -14.13 -2.71 -6.47
CA VAL A 103 -14.05 -3.39 -5.16
C VAL A 103 -13.92 -4.92 -5.32
N HIS A 104 -14.49 -5.50 -6.37
CA HIS A 104 -14.41 -6.94 -6.68
C HIS A 104 -13.04 -7.42 -7.17
N GLU A 105 -12.13 -6.53 -7.54
CA GLU A 105 -10.76 -6.85 -7.92
C GLU A 105 -9.81 -6.91 -6.70
N TRP A 106 -10.36 -6.68 -5.51
CA TRP A 106 -9.63 -6.77 -4.26
C TRP A 106 -10.02 -8.02 -3.48
N THR A 107 -9.04 -8.61 -2.84
CA THR A 107 -9.24 -9.59 -1.78
C THR A 107 -8.74 -9.03 -0.46
N ALA A 108 -9.35 -9.47 0.63
CA ALA A 108 -8.99 -9.04 1.98
C ALA A 108 -8.69 -10.27 2.85
N ASP A 109 -7.70 -10.16 3.73
CA ASP A 109 -7.44 -11.12 4.80
C ASP A 109 -6.84 -10.43 6.03
N HIS A 110 -6.81 -11.16 7.15
CA HIS A 110 -6.03 -10.74 8.31
C HIS A 110 -4.63 -11.31 8.22
N ILE A 111 -3.63 -10.45 8.44
CA ILE A 111 -2.25 -10.85 8.60
C ILE A 111 -1.82 -10.70 10.06
N SER A 112 -0.95 -11.60 10.49
CA SER A 112 -0.32 -11.55 11.81
C SER A 112 0.66 -10.36 11.89
N PRO A 113 0.85 -9.81 13.10
CA PRO A 113 1.09 -8.39 13.33
C PRO A 113 2.39 -7.88 12.71
N MET A 114 2.30 -6.63 12.26
CA MET A 114 3.42 -5.79 11.90
C MET A 114 4.17 -5.37 13.18
N VAL A 115 5.09 -6.23 13.64
CA VAL A 115 5.97 -6.10 14.83
C VAL A 115 5.28 -5.81 16.19
N LYS A 116 5.35 -6.79 17.09
CA LYS A 116 5.11 -6.74 18.56
C LYS A 116 3.68 -6.56 19.11
N GLY A 117 2.62 -6.37 18.32
CA GLY A 117 1.24 -6.22 18.84
C GLY A 117 0.35 -7.45 18.65
N GLU A 118 -0.75 -7.58 19.42
CA GLU A 118 -1.84 -8.55 19.15
C GLU A 118 -2.84 -8.03 18.08
N GLU A 119 -2.45 -6.99 17.34
CA GLU A 119 -3.32 -6.20 16.47
C GLU A 119 -3.69 -6.98 15.20
N LYS A 120 -4.98 -7.03 14.90
CA LYS A 120 -5.51 -7.65 13.68
C LYS A 120 -5.29 -6.70 12.50
N VAL A 121 -4.20 -6.86 11.76
CA VAL A 121 -3.96 -6.07 10.55
C VAL A 121 -4.83 -6.61 9.42
N ILE A 122 -5.63 -5.75 8.79
CA ILE A 122 -6.35 -6.05 7.57
C ILE A 122 -5.41 -5.76 6.41
N ARG A 123 -5.24 -6.74 5.53
CA ARG A 123 -4.54 -6.58 4.28
C ARG A 123 -5.53 -6.62 3.13
N LEU A 124 -5.44 -5.63 2.25
CA LEU A 124 -6.13 -5.57 0.97
C LEU A 124 -5.14 -5.86 -0.16
N VAL A 125 -5.52 -6.75 -1.06
CA VAL A 125 -4.72 -7.28 -2.17
C VAL A 125 -5.48 -7.04 -3.46
N HIS A 126 -4.99 -6.14 -4.30
CA HIS A 126 -5.57 -5.93 -5.62
C HIS A 126 -5.01 -6.93 -6.65
N GLN A 127 -5.81 -7.30 -7.65
CA GLN A 127 -5.41 -8.17 -8.77
C GLN A 127 -4.21 -7.62 -9.55
N SER A 128 -4.00 -6.30 -9.59
CA SER A 128 -2.83 -5.68 -10.23
C SER A 128 -1.52 -5.86 -9.45
N GLY A 129 -1.58 -6.40 -8.23
CA GLY A 129 -0.42 -6.51 -7.34
C GLY A 129 -0.29 -5.38 -6.32
N LEU A 130 -1.18 -4.37 -6.33
CA LEU A 130 -1.23 -3.36 -5.27
C LEU A 130 -1.56 -4.04 -3.93
N ARG A 131 -0.87 -3.65 -2.87
CA ARG A 131 -1.14 -4.13 -1.50
C ARG A 131 -1.31 -2.96 -0.56
N TYR A 132 -2.28 -3.06 0.32
CA TYR A 132 -2.51 -2.11 1.38
C TYR A 132 -2.71 -2.88 2.68
N ALA A 133 -2.13 -2.40 3.77
CA ALA A 133 -2.35 -2.97 5.08
C ALA A 133 -2.73 -1.86 6.05
N VAL A 134 -3.65 -2.16 6.95
CA VAL A 134 -4.22 -1.22 7.90
C VAL A 134 -4.56 -1.91 9.21
N VAL A 135 -4.22 -1.24 10.32
CA VAL A 135 -4.75 -1.57 11.65
C VAL A 135 -6.16 -0.96 11.75
N PRO A 136 -7.22 -1.76 11.93
CA PRO A 136 -8.57 -1.25 12.15
C PRO A 136 -8.64 -0.51 13.50
N GLU A 137 -9.29 0.66 13.51
CA GLU A 137 -9.53 1.48 14.71
C GLU A 137 -10.68 0.96 15.57
#